data_AF-W4RQQ7-F1
#
_entry.id   AF-W4RQQ7-F1
#
_cell.length_a   1.000
_cell.length_b   1.000
_cell.length_c   1.000
_cell.angle_alpha   90.00
_cell.angle_beta   90.00
_cell.angle_gamma   90.00
#
_symmetry.space_group_name_H-M   'P 1'
#
loop_
_entity.id
_entity.type
_entity.pdbx_description
1 polymer ?
#
loop_
_entity_poly.entity_id
_entity_poly.type
_entity_poly.pdbx_seq_one_letter_code
_entity_poly.pdbx_strand_id
1 'polypeptide(L)'
;MLCHEKIILNLEIKSLGIVINILKKPMTADFDRSGTINGIEAVMLGLALSLDAFGAGVGAAFLGFSPGYLALTVACMSSLFVYAGMRMGSYFSKSGWMQKFSFVPGILLIIIGLMKI
;
A
#
# COMPACT_ATOMS: atom_id res chain seq x y z
N MET A 1 8.85 -48.63 -24.63
CA MET A 1 7.86 -47.66 -25.14
C MET A 1 7.92 -46.44 -24.24
N LEU A 2 8.34 -45.31 -24.81
CA LEU A 2 8.61 -44.05 -24.12
C LEU A 2 7.34 -43.47 -23.47
N CYS A 3 7.44 -42.95 -22.25
CA CYS A 3 6.75 -41.71 -21.93
C CYS A 3 7.59 -40.88 -20.95
N HIS A 4 8.29 -39.93 -21.56
CA HIS A 4 8.96 -38.83 -20.92
C HIS A 4 7.90 -37.81 -20.50
N GLU A 5 7.78 -37.49 -19.22
CA GLU A 5 7.13 -36.23 -18.84
C GLU A 5 7.98 -35.51 -17.80
N LYS A 6 8.86 -34.67 -18.33
CA LYS A 6 9.69 -33.73 -17.63
C LYS A 6 8.92 -32.41 -17.59
N ILE A 7 8.22 -32.11 -16.50
CA ILE A 7 7.69 -30.76 -16.25
C ILE A 7 8.52 -30.14 -15.13
N ILE A 8 9.70 -29.67 -15.50
CA ILE A 8 10.47 -28.69 -14.73
C ILE A 8 9.88 -27.33 -15.10
N LEU A 9 8.80 -26.92 -14.44
CA LEU A 9 8.40 -25.53 -14.42
C LEU A 9 8.99 -24.89 -13.17
N ASN A 10 10.30 -24.66 -13.21
CA ASN A 10 10.96 -23.70 -12.33
C ASN A 10 10.58 -22.29 -12.83
N LEU A 11 9.31 -21.92 -12.64
CA LEU A 11 8.87 -20.55 -12.79
C LEU A 11 9.34 -19.80 -11.54
N GLU A 12 10.64 -19.47 -11.50
CA GLU A 12 11.15 -18.44 -10.61
C GLU A 12 10.54 -17.12 -11.07
N ILE A 13 9.32 -16.83 -10.62
CA ILE A 13 8.62 -15.59 -10.91
C ILE A 13 9.35 -14.49 -10.12
N LYS A 14 10.44 -13.94 -10.70
CA LYS A 14 11.17 -12.78 -10.17
C LYS A 14 10.22 -11.66 -9.73
N SER A 15 9.07 -11.52 -10.40
CA SER A 15 8.02 -10.56 -10.05
C SER A 15 7.43 -10.76 -8.66
N LEU A 16 7.26 -11.98 -8.17
CA LEU A 16 6.78 -12.24 -6.80
C LEU A 16 7.87 -11.93 -5.77
N GLY A 17 9.12 -12.25 -6.09
CA GLY A 17 10.28 -11.87 -5.26
C GLY A 17 10.39 -10.35 -5.06
N ILE A 18 10.11 -9.56 -6.10
CA ILE A 18 10.07 -8.09 -6.05
C ILE A 18 8.94 -7.60 -5.13
N VAL A 19 7.73 -8.14 -5.27
CA VAL A 19 6.58 -7.78 -4.43
C VAL A 19 6.84 -8.11 -2.96
N ILE A 20 7.41 -9.28 -2.67
CA ILE A 20 7.76 -9.71 -1.31
C ILE A 20 8.87 -8.84 -0.73
N ASN A 21 9.87 -8.45 -1.53
CA ASN A 21 10.95 -7.56 -1.09
C ASN A 21 10.47 -6.13 -0.81
N ILE A 22 9.44 -5.67 -1.53
CA ILE A 22 8.82 -4.35 -1.38
C ILE A 22 7.89 -4.27 -0.16
N LEU A 23 7.16 -5.35 0.12
CA LEU A 23 6.44 -5.49 1.40
C LEU A 23 7.41 -5.48 2.60
N LYS A 24 8.66 -5.92 2.41
CA LYS A 24 9.70 -5.94 3.45
C LYS A 24 10.32 -4.57 3.74
N LYS A 25 10.21 -3.59 2.83
CA LYS A 25 10.73 -2.21 2.96
C LYS A 25 9.77 -1.20 2.33
N PRO A 26 8.69 -0.79 3.01
CA PRO A 26 7.71 0.14 2.46
C PRO A 26 8.27 1.57 2.26
N MET A 27 9.40 1.91 2.89
CA MET A 27 10.05 3.22 2.77
C MET A 27 10.82 3.40 1.42
N THR A 28 10.89 2.36 0.58
CA THR A 28 11.54 2.39 -0.74
C THR A 28 10.53 2.33 -1.89
N ALA A 29 9.38 2.99 -1.75
CA ALA A 29 8.47 3.21 -2.88
C ALA A 29 9.01 4.24 -3.89
N ASP A 30 9.99 5.07 -3.47
CA ASP A 30 10.91 5.79 -4.35
C ASP A 30 12.08 4.83 -4.65
N PHE A 31 11.89 4.00 -5.68
CA PHE A 31 12.83 2.97 -6.12
C PHE A 31 14.15 3.60 -6.60
N ASP A 32 14.07 4.84 -7.09
CA ASP A 32 15.22 5.57 -7.65
C ASP A 32 15.74 6.73 -6.77
N ARG A 33 15.17 6.96 -5.56
CA ARG A 33 15.55 8.09 -4.68
C ARG A 33 15.57 9.43 -5.44
N SER A 34 14.69 9.60 -6.41
CA SER A 34 14.74 10.73 -7.35
C SER A 34 14.01 11.96 -6.81
N GLY A 35 13.15 11.78 -5.80
CA GLY A 35 12.22 12.81 -5.35
C GLY A 35 11.03 13.01 -6.31
N THR A 36 10.90 12.19 -7.36
CA THR A 36 9.79 12.18 -8.31
C THR A 36 9.22 10.78 -8.48
N ILE A 37 7.89 10.64 -8.39
CA ILE A 37 7.20 9.36 -8.54
C ILE A 37 7.14 9.00 -10.02
N ASN A 38 7.83 7.95 -10.44
CA ASN A 38 7.77 7.41 -11.80
C ASN A 38 6.44 6.66 -12.02
N GLY A 39 6.00 6.49 -13.27
CA GLY A 39 4.71 5.85 -13.60
C GLY A 39 4.55 4.44 -13.02
N ILE A 40 5.64 3.67 -12.95
CA ILE A 40 5.65 2.32 -12.37
C ILE A 40 5.48 2.37 -10.84
N GLU A 41 6.10 3.34 -10.17
CA GLU A 41 6.00 3.54 -8.72
C GLU A 41 4.59 4.00 -8.33
N ALA A 42 3.97 4.86 -9.16
CA ALA A 42 2.58 5.28 -8.99
C ALA A 42 1.61 4.10 -9.08
N VAL A 43 1.81 3.19 -10.04
CA VAL A 43 1.02 1.95 -10.14
C VAL A 43 1.21 1.08 -8.89
N MET A 44 2.44 0.95 -8.40
CA MET A 44 2.72 0.12 -7.23
C MET A 44 2.15 0.69 -5.92
N LEU A 45 2.28 2.00 -5.70
CA LEU A 45 1.64 2.72 -4.59
C LEU A 45 0.11 2.61 -4.67
N GLY A 46 -0.45 2.77 -5.88
CA GLY A 46 -1.87 2.61 -6.12
C GLY A 46 -2.36 1.20 -5.79
N LEU A 47 -1.61 0.16 -6.17
CA LEU A 47 -1.93 -1.23 -5.82
C LEU A 47 -1.87 -1.47 -4.31
N ALA A 48 -0.86 -0.93 -3.61
CA ALA A 48 -0.75 -1.05 -2.16
C ALA A 48 -1.96 -0.42 -1.43
N LEU A 49 -2.34 0.80 -1.83
CA LEU A 49 -3.51 1.49 -1.27
C LEU A 49 -4.83 0.77 -1.62
N SER A 50 -4.94 0.23 -2.84
CA SER A 50 -6.14 -0.50 -3.27
C SER A 50 -6.32 -1.80 -2.49
N LEU A 51 -5.22 -2.49 -2.13
CA LEU A 51 -5.28 -3.75 -1.39
C LEU A 51 -5.70 -3.54 0.08
N ASP A 52 -5.31 -2.42 0.69
CA ASP A 52 -5.78 -2.00 2.02
C ASP A 52 -7.29 -1.70 2.03
N ALA A 53 -7.74 -0.88 1.07
CA ALA A 53 -9.14 -0.55 0.87
C ALA A 53 -10.00 -1.79 0.53
N PHE A 54 -9.43 -2.75 -0.20
CA PHE A 54 -10.08 -4.04 -0.47
C PHE A 54 -10.27 -4.85 0.82
N GLY A 55 -9.25 -4.92 1.69
CA GLY A 55 -9.36 -5.58 3.00
C GLY A 55 -10.46 -4.95 3.88
N ALA A 56 -10.50 -3.62 3.96
CA ALA A 56 -11.57 -2.89 4.64
C ALA A 56 -12.95 -3.12 4.01
N GLY A 57 -13.02 -3.16 2.67
CA GLY A 57 -14.25 -3.40 1.92
C GLY A 57 -14.82 -4.80 2.12
N VAL A 58 -13.98 -5.84 2.11
CA VAL A 58 -14.38 -7.22 2.44
C VAL A 58 -14.83 -7.31 3.90
N GLY A 59 -14.11 -6.66 4.83
CA GLY A 59 -14.52 -6.59 6.23
C GLY A 59 -15.88 -5.91 6.43
N ALA A 60 -16.14 -4.83 5.71
CA ALA A 60 -17.42 -4.13 5.73
C ALA A 60 -18.55 -4.92 5.04
N ALA A 61 -18.24 -5.72 4.01
CA ALA A 61 -19.20 -6.62 3.38
C ALA A 61 -19.67 -7.73 4.35
N PHE A 62 -18.77 -8.25 5.19
CA PHE A 62 -19.16 -9.19 6.26
C PHE A 62 -20.05 -8.56 7.33
N LEU A 63 -20.00 -7.24 7.50
CA LEU A 63 -20.89 -6.47 8.38
C LEU A 63 -22.26 -6.16 7.73
N GLY A 64 -22.50 -6.62 6.49
CA GLY A 64 -23.77 -6.45 5.78
C GLY A 64 -23.95 -5.11 5.09
N PHE A 65 -22.90 -4.31 4.92
CA PHE A 65 -22.97 -3.06 4.18
C PHE A 65 -23.10 -3.30 2.66
N SER A 66 -23.85 -2.42 1.99
CA SER A 66 -24.04 -2.52 0.53
C SER A 66 -22.74 -2.22 -0.24
N PRO A 67 -22.28 -3.13 -1.14
CA PRO A 67 -20.98 -2.98 -1.80
C PRO A 67 -20.87 -1.76 -2.71
N GLY A 68 -21.96 -1.36 -3.37
CA GLY A 68 -21.96 -0.26 -4.33
C GLY A 68 -21.70 1.11 -3.68
N TYR A 69 -22.40 1.41 -2.59
CA TYR A 69 -22.19 2.66 -1.84
C TYR A 69 -20.82 2.70 -1.18
N LEU A 70 -20.33 1.57 -0.69
CA LEU A 70 -18.99 1.43 -0.12
C LEU A 70 -17.92 1.72 -1.17
N ALA A 71 -18.00 1.07 -2.34
CA ALA A 71 -17.04 1.27 -3.41
C ALA A 71 -16.98 2.73 -3.88
N LEU A 72 -18.14 3.38 -4.06
CA LEU A 72 -18.20 4.79 -4.45
C LEU A 72 -17.58 5.71 -3.39
N THR A 73 -17.95 5.50 -2.12
CA THR A 73 -17.46 6.32 -1.00
C THR A 73 -15.95 6.16 -0.81
N VAL A 74 -15.45 4.92 -0.86
CA VAL A 74 -14.02 4.62 -0.75
C VAL A 74 -13.26 5.23 -1.92
N ALA A 75 -13.73 5.09 -3.16
CA ALA A 75 -13.07 5.69 -4.33
C ALA A 75 -12.95 7.23 -4.19
N CYS A 76 -14.04 7.90 -3.82
CA CYS A 76 -14.05 9.34 -3.60
C CYS A 76 -13.13 9.76 -2.44
N MET A 77 -13.25 9.10 -1.29
CA MET A 77 -12.49 9.46 -0.09
C MET A 77 -11.00 9.16 -0.24
N SER A 78 -10.63 8.00 -0.76
CA SER A 78 -9.23 7.64 -1.01
C SER A 78 -8.59 8.62 -2.00
N SER A 79 -9.26 8.98 -3.10
CA SER A 79 -8.72 9.97 -4.04
C SER A 79 -8.55 11.34 -3.39
N LEU A 80 -9.51 11.79 -2.59
CA LEU A 80 -9.45 13.09 -1.90
C LEU A 80 -8.32 13.11 -0.86
N PHE A 81 -8.22 12.08 -0.01
CA PHE A 81 -7.22 11.98 1.04
C PHE A 81 -5.80 11.86 0.48
N VAL A 82 -5.60 11.05 -0.57
CA VAL A 82 -4.29 10.92 -1.22
C VAL A 82 -3.87 12.26 -1.81
N TYR A 83 -4.76 12.95 -2.54
CA TYR A 83 -4.46 14.26 -3.11
C TYR A 83 -4.14 15.31 -2.03
N ALA A 84 -4.99 15.41 -0.99
CA ALA A 84 -4.80 16.34 0.10
C ALA A 84 -3.52 16.03 0.90
N GLY A 85 -3.26 14.76 1.18
CA GLY A 85 -2.08 14.28 1.89
C GLY A 85 -0.78 14.57 1.13
N MET A 86 -0.75 14.37 -0.19
CA MET A 86 0.40 14.74 -1.01
C MET A 86 0.65 16.25 -1.00
N ARG A 87 -0.41 17.06 -1.11
CA ARG A 87 -0.30 18.53 -1.05
C ARG A 87 0.24 18.96 0.30
N MET A 88 -0.38 18.56 1.40
CA MET A 88 0.07 18.88 2.76
C MET A 88 1.49 18.39 3.05
N GLY A 89 1.81 17.16 2.64
CA GLY A 89 3.14 16.58 2.80
C GLY A 89 4.22 17.40 2.10
N SER A 90 3.95 17.87 0.87
CA SER A 90 4.88 18.75 0.13
C SER A 90 5.06 20.12 0.79
N TYR A 91 3.98 20.72 1.31
CA TYR A 91 4.07 22.00 2.04
C TYR A 91 4.87 21.86 3.35
N PHE A 92 4.63 20.81 4.12
CA PHE A 92 5.29 20.60 5.42
C PHE A 92 6.70 20.01 5.30
N SER A 93 7.02 19.33 4.20
CA SER A 93 8.35 18.74 3.95
C SER A 93 9.48 19.78 3.95
N LYS A 94 9.17 21.06 3.64
CA LYS A 94 10.13 22.17 3.71
C LYS A 94 10.53 22.57 5.14
N SER A 95 9.78 22.14 6.15
CA SER A 95 10.07 22.40 7.55
C SER A 95 10.74 21.17 8.18
N GLY A 96 11.93 21.34 8.77
CA GLY A 96 12.71 20.26 9.39
C GLY A 96 11.99 19.49 10.53
N TRP A 97 10.78 19.92 10.90
CA TRP A 97 9.89 19.24 11.84
C TRP A 97 9.31 17.91 11.32
N MET A 98 9.30 17.69 10.00
CA MET A 98 8.75 16.47 9.38
C MET A 98 9.45 15.19 9.87
N GLN A 99 10.75 15.25 10.17
CA GLN A 99 11.51 14.09 10.66
C GLN A 99 11.00 13.58 12.02
N LYS A 100 10.55 14.46 12.91
CA LYS A 100 9.97 14.05 14.21
C LYS A 100 8.57 13.44 14.03
N PHE A 101 7.82 13.88 13.02
CA PHE A 101 6.49 13.35 12.72
C PHE A 101 6.49 11.94 12.15
N SER A 102 7.62 11.48 11.60
CA SER A 102 7.74 10.13 11.06
C SER A 102 7.58 9.01 12.11
N PHE A 103 7.70 9.33 13.40
CA PHE A 103 7.47 8.39 14.52
C PHE A 103 6.00 8.32 14.97
N VAL A 104 5.17 9.30 14.61
CA VAL A 104 3.76 9.38 15.00
C VAL A 104 2.95 8.15 14.59
N PRO A 105 2.99 7.67 13.32
CA PRO A 105 2.22 6.49 12.95
C PRO A 105 2.66 5.22 13.70
N GLY A 106 3.95 5.09 14.03
CA GLY A 106 4.46 3.97 14.82
C GLY A 106 3.93 3.98 16.26
N ILE A 107 3.94 5.14 16.91
CA ILE A 107 3.38 5.32 18.27
C ILE A 107 1.87 5.05 18.26
N LEU A 108 1.16 5.54 17.24
CA LEU A 108 -0.28 5.33 17.09
C LEU A 108 -0.62 3.83 16.99
N LEU A 109 0.15 3.06 16.21
CA LEU A 109 -0.02 1.62 16.09
C LEU A 109 0.22 0.88 17.40
N ILE A 110 1.23 1.28 18.18
CA ILE A 110 1.49 0.71 19.51
C ILE A 110 0.30 0.97 20.44
N ILE A 111 -0.22 2.20 20.48
CA ILE A 111 -1.37 2.56 21.30
C ILE A 111 -2.62 1.77 20.89
N ILE A 112 -2.91 1.69 19.59
CA ILE A 112 -4.06 0.91 19.08
C ILE A 112 -3.91 -0.57 19.46
N GLY A 113 -2.71 -1.14 19.32
CA GLY A 113 -2.43 -2.52 19.72
C GLY A 113 -2.62 -2.77 21.21
N LEU A 114 -2.22 -1.83 22.06
CA LEU A 114 -2.41 -1.90 23.51
C LEU A 114 -3.87 -1.72 23.92
N MET A 115 -4.63 -0.86 23.24
CA MET A 115 -6.05 -0.63 23.54
C MET A 115 -6.97 -1.76 23.05
N LYS A 116 -6.54 -2.56 22.08
CA LYS A 116 -7.31 -3.67 21.51
C LYS A 116 -7.05 -5.04 22.15
N ILE A 117 -6.19 -5.08 23.18
CA ILE A 117 -6.06 -6.19 24.14
C ILE A 117 -6.93 -5.86 25.35
#